data_AF-A0A1L7XDL5-F1
#
_entry.id   AF-A0A1L7XDL5-F1
#
_cell.length_a   1.000
_cell.length_b   1.000
_cell.length_c   1.000
_cell.angle_alpha   90.00
_cell.angle_beta   90.00
_cell.angle_gamma   90.00
#
_symmetry.space_group_name_H-M   'P 1'
#
loop_
_entity.id
_entity.type
_entity.pdbx_description
1 polymer ?
#
loop_
_entity_poly.entity_id
_entity_poly.type
_entity_poly.pdbx_seq_one_letter_code
_entity_poly.pdbx_strand_id
1 'polypeptide(L)'
;MVVATDGRPEILLLLRGQMSVLDQSQPRDGDLGDFLGNRASYSQNLLEQASRLFSETTSVEILLRQWSDKRTDLESIYIHDMDGLERVLSAATAAMLYCESLLPGDQSQRPSLLNQASIFRQNSTWDRIECSESIFKRVMEATREFPPLYDYVSAFGYKLSAEDENFGCFHGHISNFNDKKEIPALEMAYNLRYAHKHGRQLRDPWSIRHSAIYQRCEQKTESTCCIIIQPSEAFYCQLKQLLHLNGTRSAPAITAVIHSAFLWDTERNWRQYINYLEKELSTLQEKSLLSRIDLSLKEDFSVSFSDVQRLLALRKKMLKCSAILDVSMDIGKSHESFRQKLLGISHHTSLDDNFMSSLEMYKARVQNHRRSIQYLLNSSADIFDLASKILAHKNEELLIRSGHDIQLVNRTTNLIATETRDEHRNSVSVLEAAKEDSSKMKILTYVAIAYLPASLVTSIFSSSFVQVDSSSGPKNSLYLPKYFWLFPFLSIGLLGVTALIVVILSWWRQTRKKIDKSL
;
A
#
# COMPACT_ATOMS: atom_id res chain seq x y z
N MET A 1 -3.70 -31.27 43.86
CA MET A 1 -3.53 -32.24 42.75
C MET A 1 -4.39 -31.73 41.59
N VAL A 2 -3.72 -31.14 40.58
CA VAL A 2 -4.15 -30.90 39.17
C VAL A 2 -5.39 -29.97 38.98
N VAL A 3 -5.26 -28.68 38.60
CA VAL A 3 -5.00 -28.07 37.26
C VAL A 3 -6.16 -28.36 36.28
N ALA A 4 -6.78 -27.47 35.49
CA ALA A 4 -6.59 -26.07 35.12
C ALA A 4 -7.93 -25.47 34.66
N THR A 5 -8.06 -24.16 34.86
CA THR A 5 -8.89 -23.22 34.09
C THR A 5 -8.06 -22.70 32.91
N ASP A 6 -8.62 -22.62 31.70
CA ASP A 6 -8.36 -21.45 30.85
C ASP A 6 -9.36 -21.33 29.70
N GLY A 7 -9.99 -20.16 29.61
CA GLY A 7 -10.80 -19.71 28.50
C GLY A 7 -9.97 -18.78 27.62
N ARG A 8 -9.91 -19.08 26.32
CA ARG A 8 -9.51 -18.12 25.26
C ARG A 8 -10.49 -18.24 24.10
N PRO A 9 -10.80 -17.11 23.41
CA PRO A 9 -11.88 -17.05 22.44
C PRO A 9 -11.47 -17.57 21.06
N GLU A 10 -12.46 -18.16 20.39
CA GLU A 10 -12.47 -18.62 19.01
C GLU A 10 -12.24 -17.47 18.01
N ILE A 11 -11.01 -17.23 17.58
CA ILE A 11 -10.71 -16.50 16.32
C ILE A 11 -9.52 -17.16 15.64
N LEU A 12 -9.68 -18.39 15.16
CA LEU A 12 -8.66 -19.06 14.34
C LEU A 12 -9.22 -20.17 13.43
N LEU A 13 -10.49 -20.04 13.00
CA LEU A 13 -11.20 -21.05 12.21
C LEU A 13 -11.91 -20.49 10.96
N LEU A 14 -11.37 -19.42 10.33
CA LEU A 14 -11.91 -18.88 9.09
C LEU A 14 -10.94 -18.78 7.90
N LEU A 15 -9.72 -19.33 7.99
CA LEU A 15 -8.75 -19.28 6.87
C LEU A 15 -8.13 -20.64 6.49
N ARG A 16 -8.75 -21.76 6.90
CA ARG A 16 -8.28 -23.11 6.54
C ARG A 16 -9.24 -23.91 5.65
N GLY A 17 -10.31 -23.28 5.16
CA GLY A 17 -11.41 -23.93 4.42
C GLY A 17 -11.50 -23.65 2.91
N GLN A 18 -10.50 -23.02 2.27
CA GLN A 18 -10.57 -22.65 0.84
C GLN A 18 -9.37 -23.11 -0.01
N MET A 19 -8.66 -24.17 0.40
CA MET A 19 -7.54 -24.76 -0.38
C MET A 19 -7.71 -26.26 -0.67
N SER A 20 -8.93 -26.72 -0.98
CA SER A 20 -9.14 -28.11 -1.41
C SER A 20 -10.20 -28.31 -2.51
N VAL A 21 -10.39 -27.33 -3.39
CA VAL A 21 -11.16 -27.50 -4.62
C VAL A 21 -10.39 -26.88 -5.79
N LEU A 22 -9.19 -27.39 -6.03
CA LEU A 22 -8.60 -27.38 -7.37
C LEU A 22 -8.84 -28.79 -7.90
N ASP A 23 -9.98 -28.90 -8.58
CA ASP A 23 -10.42 -30.08 -9.29
C ASP A 23 -9.28 -30.57 -10.20
N GLN A 24 -8.96 -31.85 -10.07
CA GLN A 24 -8.08 -32.56 -10.98
C GLN A 24 -8.84 -32.73 -12.30
N SER A 25 -8.88 -31.68 -13.13
CA SER A 25 -9.32 -31.83 -14.51
C SER A 25 -8.24 -32.60 -15.26
N GLN A 26 -8.38 -33.92 -15.31
CA GLN A 26 -7.79 -34.73 -16.37
C GLN A 26 -8.09 -34.08 -17.73
N PRO A 27 -7.15 -34.11 -18.69
CA PRO A 27 -7.47 -33.66 -20.04
C PRO A 27 -8.51 -34.63 -20.60
N ARG A 28 -9.77 -34.18 -20.71
CA ARG A 28 -10.78 -34.89 -21.47
C ARG A 28 -10.33 -34.89 -22.93
N ASP A 29 -10.18 -36.08 -23.49
CA ASP A 29 -10.18 -36.28 -24.93
C ASP A 29 -11.53 -35.76 -25.44
N GLY A 30 -11.52 -34.52 -25.93
CA GLY A 30 -12.68 -33.78 -26.40
C GLY A 30 -12.42 -33.32 -27.84
N ASP A 31 -13.28 -33.78 -28.72
CA ASP A 31 -13.25 -33.70 -30.17
C ASP A 31 -13.08 -32.29 -30.75
N LEU A 32 -12.57 -32.29 -31.99
CA LEU A 32 -12.47 -31.21 -32.99
C LEU A 32 -13.63 -30.18 -33.02
N GLY A 33 -14.80 -30.53 -32.48
CA GLY A 33 -15.99 -29.66 -32.38
C GLY A 33 -15.84 -28.48 -31.40
N ASP A 34 -15.08 -28.64 -30.31
CA ASP A 34 -14.86 -27.58 -29.32
C ASP A 34 -13.88 -26.49 -29.84
N PHE A 35 -13.08 -26.80 -30.86
CA PHE A 35 -12.10 -25.86 -31.43
C PHE A 35 -12.73 -24.90 -32.44
N LEU A 36 -13.74 -25.36 -33.20
CA LEU A 36 -14.39 -24.56 -34.26
C LEU A 36 -15.51 -23.67 -33.72
N GLY A 37 -16.29 -24.14 -32.74
CA GLY A 37 -17.34 -23.34 -32.08
C GLY A 37 -16.78 -22.14 -31.30
N ASN A 38 -15.51 -22.22 -30.89
CA ASN A 38 -14.88 -21.24 -30.02
C ASN A 38 -14.19 -20.09 -30.79
N ARG A 39 -13.83 -20.27 -32.07
CA ARG A 39 -13.09 -19.27 -32.85
C ARG A 39 -13.87 -17.95 -33.05
N ALA A 40 -15.18 -18.05 -33.30
CA ALA A 40 -16.06 -16.88 -33.39
C ALA A 40 -16.20 -16.16 -32.03
N SER A 41 -16.31 -16.94 -30.94
CA SER A 41 -16.36 -16.43 -29.56
C SER A 41 -15.08 -15.69 -29.18
N TYR A 42 -13.91 -16.26 -29.48
CA TYR A 42 -12.62 -15.62 -29.22
C TYR A 42 -12.41 -14.33 -30.01
N SER A 43 -12.79 -14.32 -31.29
CA SER A 43 -12.71 -13.13 -32.13
C SER A 43 -13.65 -12.02 -31.65
N GLN A 44 -14.85 -12.38 -31.20
CA GLN A 44 -15.82 -11.43 -30.64
C GLN A 44 -15.33 -10.86 -29.30
N ASN A 45 -14.83 -11.69 -28.39
CA ASN A 45 -14.24 -11.26 -27.12
C ASN A 45 -13.04 -10.32 -27.34
N LEU A 46 -12.21 -10.59 -28.35
CA LEU A 46 -11.10 -9.70 -28.71
C LEU A 46 -11.60 -8.33 -29.17
N LEU A 47 -12.67 -8.30 -29.97
CA LEU A 47 -13.26 -7.07 -30.50
C LEU A 47 -13.89 -6.23 -29.38
N GLU A 48 -14.56 -6.86 -28.42
CA GLU A 48 -15.08 -6.19 -27.22
C GLU A 48 -13.97 -5.60 -26.35
N GLN A 49 -12.81 -6.26 -26.28
CA GLN A 49 -11.66 -5.82 -25.48
C GLN A 49 -10.62 -5.02 -26.27
N ALA A 50 -10.82 -4.76 -27.56
CA ALA A 50 -9.80 -4.20 -28.43
C ALA A 50 -9.29 -2.84 -27.94
N SER A 51 -10.20 -1.96 -27.51
CA SER A 51 -9.86 -0.64 -26.95
C SER A 51 -9.02 -0.72 -25.66
N ARG A 52 -9.10 -1.82 -24.93
CA ARG A 52 -8.27 -2.09 -23.74
C ARG A 52 -6.92 -2.69 -24.13
N LEU A 53 -6.89 -3.55 -25.15
CA LEU A 53 -5.73 -4.35 -25.52
C LEU A 53 -4.75 -3.61 -26.44
N PHE A 54 -5.26 -2.85 -27.39
CA PHE A 54 -4.50 -2.33 -28.53
C PHE A 54 -4.46 -0.80 -28.53
N SER A 55 -3.31 -0.23 -28.84
CA SER A 55 -3.17 1.20 -29.16
C SER A 55 -3.63 1.48 -30.59
N GLU A 56 -3.75 2.76 -30.95
CA GLU A 56 -3.96 3.19 -32.33
C GLU A 56 -2.67 3.16 -33.16
N THR A 57 -1.54 2.74 -32.58
CA THR A 57 -0.25 2.71 -33.28
C THR A 57 -0.21 1.50 -34.22
N THR A 58 0.16 1.74 -35.47
CA THR A 58 0.23 0.71 -36.51
C THR A 58 1.61 0.06 -36.57
N SER A 59 2.30 -0.11 -35.44
CA SER A 59 3.67 -0.65 -35.39
C SER A 59 3.72 -2.13 -35.03
N VAL A 60 4.39 -2.94 -35.86
CA VAL A 60 4.81 -4.29 -35.49
C VAL A 60 6.24 -4.54 -35.96
N GLU A 61 7.07 -5.14 -35.10
CA GLU A 61 8.41 -5.57 -35.49
C GLU A 61 8.32 -7.02 -35.96
N ILE A 62 8.76 -7.27 -37.20
CA ILE A 62 8.89 -8.63 -37.74
C ILE A 62 10.36 -8.91 -37.98
N LEU A 63 10.87 -9.94 -37.31
CA LEU A 63 12.18 -10.50 -37.58
C LEU A 63 12.01 -11.52 -38.72
N LEU A 64 12.53 -11.17 -39.89
CA LEU A 64 12.58 -12.04 -41.06
C LEU A 64 14.01 -12.43 -41.36
N ARG A 65 14.19 -13.69 -41.74
CA ARG A 65 15.46 -14.16 -42.28
C ARG A 65 15.34 -14.18 -43.79
N GLN A 66 15.98 -13.22 -44.47
CA GLN A 66 15.91 -13.11 -45.92
C GLN A 66 16.99 -13.97 -46.57
N TRP A 67 16.63 -14.69 -47.64
CA TRP A 67 17.57 -15.46 -48.44
C TRP A 67 18.01 -14.63 -49.65
N SER A 68 19.29 -14.27 -49.69
CA SER A 68 19.95 -13.75 -50.89
C SER A 68 21.04 -14.74 -51.30
N ASP A 69 21.27 -14.90 -52.62
CA ASP A 69 22.07 -15.97 -53.25
C ASP A 69 23.48 -16.22 -52.67
N LYS A 70 24.00 -15.35 -51.78
CA LYS A 70 25.30 -15.54 -51.09
C LYS A 70 25.34 -15.11 -49.61
N ARG A 71 24.25 -14.62 -49.00
CA ARG A 71 24.21 -14.19 -47.58
C ARG A 71 22.81 -14.34 -46.98
N THR A 72 22.78 -14.88 -45.76
CA THR A 72 21.62 -14.89 -44.86
C THR A 72 21.73 -13.71 -43.89
N ASP A 73 21.09 -12.59 -44.23
CA ASP A 73 21.00 -11.44 -43.32
C ASP A 73 19.65 -11.49 -42.58
N LEU A 74 19.68 -11.31 -41.26
CA LEU A 74 18.48 -11.16 -40.44
C LEU A 74 18.08 -9.68 -40.50
N GLU A 75 16.90 -9.39 -41.01
CA GLU A 75 16.37 -8.04 -41.07
C GLU A 75 15.29 -7.86 -40.00
N SER A 76 15.47 -6.86 -39.13
CA SER A 76 14.39 -6.40 -38.26
C SER A 76 13.58 -5.35 -39.02
N ILE A 77 12.39 -5.74 -39.48
CA ILE A 77 11.52 -4.86 -40.27
C ILE A 77 10.46 -4.29 -39.34
N TYR A 78 10.46 -2.97 -39.19
CA TYR A 78 9.40 -2.24 -38.50
C TYR A 78 8.33 -1.87 -39.51
N ILE A 79 7.15 -2.45 -39.33
CA ILE A 79 6.00 -2.20 -40.19
C ILE A 79 5.14 -1.15 -39.50
N HIS A 80 4.75 -0.12 -40.25
CA HIS A 80 3.95 1.00 -39.77
C HIS A 80 2.58 1.09 -40.44
N ASP A 81 2.25 0.17 -41.36
CA ASP A 81 1.02 0.18 -42.13
C ASP A 81 0.60 -1.25 -42.58
N MET A 82 -0.66 -1.39 -42.97
CA MET A 82 -1.19 -2.68 -43.46
C MET A 82 -0.55 -3.10 -44.80
N ASP A 83 -0.22 -2.15 -45.68
CA ASP A 83 0.39 -2.44 -46.98
C ASP A 83 1.82 -2.98 -46.85
N GLY A 84 2.60 -2.47 -45.88
CA GLY A 84 3.89 -3.01 -45.50
C GLY A 84 3.77 -4.41 -44.91
N LEU A 85 2.75 -4.65 -44.10
CA LEU A 85 2.45 -5.97 -43.55
C LEU A 85 2.15 -6.99 -44.65
N GLU A 86 1.24 -6.67 -45.58
CA GLU A 86 0.89 -7.58 -46.68
C GLU A 86 2.09 -7.92 -47.56
N ARG A 87 2.97 -6.94 -47.84
CA ARG A 87 4.20 -7.18 -48.62
C ARG A 87 5.11 -8.18 -47.92
N VAL A 88 5.32 -8.01 -46.62
CA VAL A 88 6.15 -8.90 -45.80
C VAL A 88 5.55 -10.31 -45.71
N LEU A 89 4.25 -10.41 -45.42
CA LEU A 89 3.55 -11.70 -45.32
C LEU A 89 3.51 -12.44 -46.66
N SER A 90 3.32 -11.71 -47.76
CA SER A 90 3.34 -12.28 -49.12
C SER A 90 4.73 -12.81 -49.48
N ALA A 91 5.79 -12.07 -49.13
CA ALA A 91 7.17 -12.52 -49.35
C ALA A 91 7.49 -13.78 -48.53
N ALA A 92 7.07 -13.84 -47.26
CA ALA A 92 7.22 -15.03 -46.42
C ALA A 92 6.44 -16.23 -46.98
N THR A 93 5.22 -16.00 -47.47
CA THR A 93 4.39 -17.04 -48.09
C THR A 93 5.01 -17.57 -49.39
N ALA A 94 5.54 -16.69 -50.24
CA ALA A 94 6.23 -17.08 -51.46
C ALA A 94 7.49 -17.92 -51.16
N ALA A 95 8.25 -17.56 -50.12
CA ALA A 95 9.39 -18.34 -49.67
C ALA A 95 9.00 -19.74 -49.18
N MET A 96 7.88 -19.87 -48.44
CA MET A 96 7.35 -21.16 -48.00
C MET A 96 6.93 -22.05 -49.19
N LEU A 97 6.22 -21.48 -50.17
CA LEU A 97 5.79 -22.21 -51.38
C LEU A 97 6.98 -22.68 -52.23
N TYR A 98 8.04 -21.86 -52.31
CA TYR A 98 9.27 -22.27 -52.98
C TYR A 98 9.91 -23.49 -52.29
N CYS A 99 9.99 -23.49 -50.96
CA CYS A 99 10.50 -24.63 -50.19
C CYS A 99 9.66 -25.91 -50.39
N GLU A 100 8.35 -25.80 -50.53
CA GLU A 100 7.47 -26.95 -50.84
C GLU A 100 7.73 -27.56 -52.23
N SER A 101 8.17 -26.74 -53.20
CA SER A 101 8.41 -27.19 -54.57
C SER A 101 9.74 -27.93 -54.78
N LEU A 102 10.67 -27.88 -53.80
CA LEU A 102 11.97 -28.57 -53.86
C LEU A 102 11.81 -30.08 -53.61
N LEU A 103 12.29 -30.92 -54.55
CA LEU A 103 12.14 -32.38 -54.52
C LEU A 103 12.76 -33.03 -53.25
N PRO A 104 12.24 -34.19 -52.80
CA PRO A 104 12.67 -34.86 -51.55
C PRO A 104 14.12 -35.34 -51.50
N GLY A 105 14.85 -35.33 -52.63
CA GLY A 105 16.22 -35.85 -52.76
C GLY A 105 17.34 -34.87 -52.42
N ASP A 106 17.04 -33.58 -52.29
CA ASP A 106 18.04 -32.51 -52.07
C ASP A 106 18.00 -31.97 -50.62
N GLN A 107 17.93 -32.90 -49.65
CA GLN A 107 17.73 -32.58 -48.22
C GLN A 107 18.92 -31.84 -47.59
N SER A 108 20.11 -31.88 -48.19
CA SER A 108 21.30 -31.16 -47.71
C SER A 108 21.24 -29.65 -47.96
N GLN A 109 20.32 -29.18 -48.81
CA GLN A 109 20.13 -27.76 -49.12
C GLN A 109 18.83 -27.17 -48.56
N ARG A 110 17.96 -27.95 -47.90
CA ARG A 110 16.74 -27.43 -47.28
C ARG A 110 17.10 -26.67 -46.02
N PRO A 111 16.90 -25.35 -45.97
CA PRO A 111 17.22 -24.60 -44.77
C PRO A 111 16.01 -24.75 -43.83
N SER A 112 16.23 -25.41 -42.68
CA SER A 112 15.25 -25.41 -41.59
C SER A 112 15.28 -24.04 -40.94
N LEU A 113 14.29 -23.20 -41.23
CA LEU A 113 14.33 -21.80 -40.84
C LEU A 113 13.12 -21.41 -40.00
N LEU A 114 13.39 -20.65 -38.95
CA LEU A 114 12.41 -19.69 -38.47
C LEU A 114 12.21 -18.67 -39.58
N ASN A 115 11.10 -18.81 -40.28
CA ASN A 115 10.77 -17.98 -41.43
C ASN A 115 10.31 -16.58 -40.95
N GLN A 116 9.76 -16.50 -39.73
CA GLN A 116 9.19 -15.28 -39.20
C GLN A 116 9.04 -15.32 -37.66
N ALA A 117 9.51 -14.27 -36.98
CA ALA A 117 9.14 -13.95 -35.60
C ALA A 117 8.46 -12.57 -35.54
N SER A 118 7.20 -12.54 -35.12
CA SER A 118 6.42 -11.32 -34.92
C SER A 118 6.50 -10.89 -33.45
N ILE A 119 6.94 -9.66 -33.21
CA ILE A 119 7.17 -9.13 -31.86
C ILE A 119 6.20 -7.98 -31.58
N PHE A 120 5.44 -8.13 -30.51
CA PHE A 120 4.53 -7.12 -30.00
C PHE A 120 5.06 -6.57 -28.68
N ARG A 121 5.10 -5.23 -28.54
CA ARG A 121 5.63 -4.55 -27.35
C ARG A 121 4.57 -3.70 -26.65
N GLN A 122 4.87 -3.32 -25.41
CA GLN A 122 4.12 -2.41 -24.54
C GLN A 122 5.11 -1.47 -23.84
N ASN A 123 4.75 -0.20 -23.65
CA ASN A 123 5.56 0.74 -22.86
C ASN A 123 5.70 0.32 -21.40
N SER A 124 4.64 -0.27 -20.84
CA SER A 124 4.65 -0.82 -19.48
C SER A 124 3.80 -2.09 -19.41
N THR A 125 3.98 -2.90 -18.37
CA THR A 125 3.22 -4.16 -18.18
C THR A 125 1.71 -3.95 -18.10
N TRP A 126 1.24 -2.73 -17.82
CA TRP A 126 -0.18 -2.37 -17.72
C TRP A 126 -0.64 -1.43 -18.84
N ASP A 127 0.18 -1.23 -19.87
CA ASP A 127 -0.18 -0.40 -21.01
C ASP A 127 -0.78 -1.24 -22.14
N ARG A 128 -1.35 -0.58 -23.15
CA ARG A 128 -1.82 -1.23 -24.36
C ARG A 128 -0.64 -1.81 -25.15
N ILE A 129 -0.90 -2.87 -25.90
CA ILE A 129 0.02 -3.39 -26.92
C ILE A 129 0.16 -2.32 -27.99
N GLU A 130 1.40 -2.00 -28.37
CA GLU A 130 1.77 -0.94 -29.33
C GLU A 130 1.48 -1.33 -30.78
N CYS A 131 0.30 -1.90 -31.02
CA CYS A 131 -0.14 -2.39 -32.30
C CYS A 131 -1.65 -2.22 -32.42
N SER A 132 -2.13 -1.86 -33.60
CA SER A 132 -3.55 -1.81 -33.94
C SER A 132 -4.17 -3.22 -33.98
N GLU A 133 -5.45 -3.32 -33.65
CA GLU A 133 -6.23 -4.57 -33.72
C GLU A 133 -6.15 -5.22 -35.11
N SER A 134 -6.22 -4.44 -36.19
CA SER A 134 -6.20 -4.93 -37.57
C SER A 134 -4.88 -5.61 -37.93
N ILE A 135 -3.74 -5.02 -37.54
CA ILE A 135 -2.41 -5.63 -37.75
C ILE A 135 -2.30 -6.92 -36.93
N PHE A 136 -2.73 -6.90 -35.66
CA PHE A 136 -2.66 -8.08 -34.81
C PHE A 136 -3.48 -9.24 -35.40
N LYS A 137 -4.75 -8.99 -35.75
CA LYS A 137 -5.63 -9.98 -36.41
C LYS A 137 -5.01 -10.51 -37.69
N ARG A 138 -4.42 -9.63 -38.51
CA ARG A 138 -3.81 -10.05 -39.76
C ARG A 138 -2.58 -10.94 -39.57
N VAL A 139 -1.74 -10.64 -38.59
CA VAL A 139 -0.62 -11.53 -38.21
C VAL A 139 -1.16 -12.89 -37.74
N MET A 140 -2.19 -12.89 -36.89
CA MET A 140 -2.83 -14.11 -36.41
C MET A 140 -3.39 -14.99 -37.54
N GLU A 141 -4.07 -14.39 -38.51
CA GLU A 141 -4.56 -15.07 -39.72
C GLU A 141 -3.41 -15.68 -40.52
N ALA A 142 -2.33 -14.92 -40.73
CA ALA A 142 -1.17 -15.37 -41.49
C ALA A 142 -0.43 -16.52 -40.81
N THR A 143 -0.40 -16.56 -39.49
CA THR A 143 0.20 -17.67 -38.73
C THR A 143 -0.67 -18.91 -38.62
N ARG A 144 -1.85 -18.92 -39.27
CA ARG A 144 -2.96 -19.87 -39.08
C ARG A 144 -3.47 -19.80 -37.64
N GLU A 145 -4.60 -19.13 -37.45
CA GLU A 145 -5.15 -18.80 -36.14
C GLU A 145 -5.09 -19.97 -35.14
N PHE A 146 -4.45 -19.72 -34.00
CA PHE A 146 -4.45 -20.59 -32.83
C PHE A 146 -5.38 -19.98 -31.78
N PRO A 147 -6.63 -20.44 -31.65
CA PRO A 147 -7.62 -19.83 -30.76
C PRO A 147 -7.17 -19.64 -29.31
N PRO A 148 -6.43 -20.57 -28.67
CA PRO A 148 -5.95 -20.35 -27.31
C PRO A 148 -4.99 -19.17 -27.16
N LEU A 149 -4.40 -18.64 -28.25
CA LEU A 149 -3.56 -17.44 -28.19
C LEU A 149 -4.34 -16.21 -27.73
N TYR A 150 -5.63 -16.12 -28.05
CA TYR A 150 -6.46 -14.99 -27.63
C TYR A 150 -6.62 -14.91 -26.10
N ASP A 151 -6.63 -16.04 -25.40
CA ASP A 151 -6.65 -16.08 -23.93
C ASP A 151 -5.35 -15.56 -23.33
N TYR A 152 -4.20 -15.79 -23.98
CA TYR A 152 -2.95 -15.21 -23.53
C TYR A 152 -2.88 -13.71 -23.80
N VAL A 153 -3.43 -13.25 -24.92
CA VAL A 153 -3.49 -11.83 -25.30
C VAL A 153 -4.41 -11.06 -24.35
N SER A 154 -5.54 -11.63 -23.94
CA SER A 154 -6.48 -10.99 -23.01
C SER A 154 -5.84 -10.64 -21.67
N ALA A 155 -4.80 -11.38 -21.26
CA ALA A 155 -4.04 -11.09 -20.05
C ALA A 155 -3.15 -9.83 -20.14
N PHE A 156 -2.99 -9.23 -21.33
CA PHE A 156 -2.27 -7.98 -21.58
C PHE A 156 -3.23 -6.78 -21.66
N GLY A 157 -2.72 -5.62 -22.07
CA GLY A 157 -3.49 -4.39 -22.27
C GLY A 157 -3.55 -3.46 -21.06
N TYR A 158 -4.32 -2.39 -21.22
CA TYR A 158 -4.55 -1.38 -20.20
C TYR A 158 -5.21 -1.99 -18.96
N LYS A 159 -4.59 -1.77 -17.79
CA LYS A 159 -5.10 -2.24 -16.50
C LYS A 159 -5.15 -1.12 -15.47
N LEU A 160 -6.29 -1.02 -14.78
CA LEU A 160 -6.47 -0.15 -13.62
C LEU A 160 -6.10 -0.84 -12.30
N SER A 161 -6.08 -2.16 -12.30
CA SER A 161 -5.87 -3.02 -11.15
C SER A 161 -5.10 -4.29 -11.54
N ALA A 162 -4.63 -5.00 -10.53
CA ALA A 162 -3.94 -6.28 -10.63
C ALA A 162 -4.89 -7.45 -10.94
N GLU A 163 -5.72 -7.33 -11.98
CA GLU A 163 -6.65 -8.36 -12.44
C GLU A 163 -5.94 -9.37 -13.39
N ASP A 164 -6.44 -10.61 -13.35
CA ASP A 164 -5.88 -11.78 -14.05
C ASP A 164 -4.40 -12.03 -13.75
N GLU A 165 -3.95 -11.67 -12.54
CA GLU A 165 -2.54 -11.80 -12.20
C GLU A 165 -2.05 -13.23 -11.97
N ASN A 166 -2.96 -14.18 -11.86
CA ASN A 166 -2.65 -15.59 -11.65
C ASN A 166 -2.89 -16.43 -12.91
N PHE A 167 -3.35 -15.81 -14.01
CA PHE A 167 -3.53 -16.53 -15.26
C PHE A 167 -2.16 -16.88 -15.86
N GLY A 168 -1.86 -18.18 -15.86
CA GLY A 168 -0.88 -18.74 -16.77
C GLY A 168 -1.16 -20.21 -17.05
N CYS A 169 -0.96 -20.60 -18.30
CA CYS A 169 -1.34 -21.91 -18.81
C CYS A 169 -0.41 -22.32 -19.95
N PHE A 170 -0.39 -23.61 -20.27
CA PHE A 170 0.28 -24.15 -21.45
C PHE A 170 -0.77 -24.82 -22.35
N HIS A 171 -0.84 -24.39 -23.60
CA HIS A 171 -1.59 -25.07 -24.64
C HIS A 171 -0.61 -25.66 -25.64
N GLY A 172 -0.67 -26.97 -25.84
CA GLY A 172 0.08 -27.68 -26.85
C GLY A 172 -0.86 -28.48 -27.73
N HIS A 173 -0.74 -28.34 -29.04
CA HIS A 173 -1.53 -29.04 -30.03
C HIS A 173 -0.63 -29.74 -31.05
N ILE A 174 -1.00 -30.97 -31.42
CA ILE A 174 -0.35 -31.75 -32.48
C ILE A 174 -1.43 -31.99 -33.53
N SER A 175 -1.31 -31.31 -34.67
CA SER A 175 -2.23 -31.48 -35.79
C SER A 175 -2.01 -32.84 -36.48
N ASN A 176 -3.04 -33.34 -37.16
CA ASN A 176 -3.03 -34.61 -37.92
C ASN A 176 -2.81 -35.87 -37.08
N PHE A 177 -3.35 -35.90 -35.86
CA PHE A 177 -3.23 -37.03 -34.92
C PHE A 177 -3.77 -38.37 -35.47
N ASN A 178 -4.77 -38.35 -36.35
CA ASN A 178 -5.46 -39.55 -36.84
C ASN A 178 -5.07 -40.00 -38.25
N ASP A 179 -4.39 -39.16 -39.04
CA ASP A 179 -4.08 -39.50 -40.43
C ASP A 179 -2.61 -39.91 -40.56
N LYS A 180 -2.35 -41.23 -40.52
CA LYS A 180 -1.00 -41.82 -40.60
C LYS A 180 -0.21 -41.44 -41.86
N LYS A 181 -0.82 -40.74 -42.80
CA LYS A 181 -0.23 -40.28 -44.06
C LYS A 181 0.27 -38.84 -44.03
N GLU A 182 -0.16 -38.01 -43.08
CA GLU A 182 0.26 -36.61 -43.00
C GLU A 182 1.30 -36.38 -41.90
N ILE A 183 2.28 -35.53 -42.20
CA ILE A 183 3.32 -35.12 -41.25
C ILE A 183 2.70 -34.14 -40.24
N PRO A 184 2.86 -34.34 -38.92
CA PRO A 184 2.22 -33.50 -37.91
C PRO A 184 2.82 -32.08 -37.88
N ALA A 185 1.98 -31.05 -37.73
CA ALA A 185 2.42 -29.73 -37.30
C ALA A 185 2.24 -29.56 -35.79
N LEU A 186 3.25 -28.98 -35.15
CA LEU A 186 3.34 -28.77 -33.72
C LEU A 186 3.00 -27.32 -33.39
N GLU A 187 2.06 -27.11 -32.49
CA GLU A 187 1.71 -25.78 -31.98
C GLU A 187 1.83 -25.75 -30.48
N MET A 188 2.40 -24.68 -29.94
CA MET A 188 2.39 -24.44 -28.50
C MET A 188 2.30 -22.96 -28.19
N ALA A 189 1.56 -22.62 -27.13
CA ALA A 189 1.49 -21.29 -26.57
C ALA A 189 1.50 -21.35 -25.05
N TYR A 190 2.18 -20.38 -24.44
CA TYR A 190 2.15 -20.19 -22.99
C TYR A 190 2.62 -18.78 -22.63
N ASN A 191 2.28 -18.37 -21.41
CA ASN A 191 2.71 -17.11 -20.83
C ASN A 191 3.45 -17.34 -19.51
N LEU A 192 4.47 -16.51 -19.28
CA LEU A 192 5.26 -16.57 -18.06
C LEU A 192 5.46 -15.19 -17.47
N ARG A 193 5.64 -15.19 -16.16
CA ARG A 193 5.90 -13.99 -15.38
C ARG A 193 7.22 -14.12 -14.67
N TYR A 194 7.94 -13.03 -14.59
CA TYR A 194 9.30 -13.02 -14.10
C TYR A 194 9.61 -11.73 -13.34
N ALA A 195 10.51 -11.85 -12.37
CA ALA A 195 11.00 -10.70 -11.62
C ALA A 195 11.98 -9.89 -12.47
N HIS A 196 11.86 -8.56 -12.45
CA HIS A 196 12.78 -7.69 -13.16
C HIS A 196 12.98 -6.36 -12.43
N LYS A 197 14.22 -5.86 -12.40
CA LYS A 197 14.55 -4.56 -11.82
C LYS A 197 14.15 -3.46 -12.79
N HIS A 198 13.27 -2.55 -12.37
CA HIS A 198 12.78 -1.50 -13.28
C HIS A 198 13.71 -0.27 -13.35
N GLY A 199 14.76 -0.18 -12.53
CA GLY A 199 15.74 0.91 -12.58
C GLY A 199 15.22 2.30 -12.17
N ARG A 200 14.04 2.37 -11.54
CA ARG A 200 13.42 3.63 -11.07
C ARG A 200 13.77 3.82 -9.60
N GLN A 201 13.81 5.06 -9.14
CA GLN A 201 14.03 5.41 -7.72
C GLN A 201 12.76 5.21 -6.88
N LEU A 202 12.25 3.98 -6.85
CA LEU A 202 11.13 3.58 -6.01
C LEU A 202 11.63 2.76 -4.82
N ARG A 203 10.84 2.70 -3.75
CA ARG A 203 11.17 1.92 -2.54
C ARG A 203 11.37 0.43 -2.84
N ASP A 204 10.52 -0.14 -3.69
CA ASP A 204 10.71 -1.48 -4.24
C ASP A 204 11.36 -1.35 -5.62
N PRO A 205 12.57 -1.86 -5.84
CA PRO A 205 13.24 -1.78 -7.13
C PRO A 205 12.77 -2.85 -8.13
N TRP A 206 11.93 -3.78 -7.69
CA TRP A 206 11.48 -4.93 -8.46
C TRP A 206 10.06 -4.75 -9.00
N SER A 207 9.82 -5.34 -10.16
CA SER A 207 8.51 -5.46 -10.78
C SER A 207 8.34 -6.88 -11.30
N ILE A 208 7.11 -7.40 -11.23
CA ILE A 208 6.75 -8.62 -11.93
C ILE A 208 6.35 -8.22 -13.35
N ARG A 209 7.09 -8.73 -14.33
CA ARG A 209 6.81 -8.58 -15.76
C ARG A 209 6.15 -9.84 -16.28
N HIS A 210 5.56 -9.72 -17.46
CA HIS A 210 4.77 -10.76 -18.10
C HIS A 210 5.13 -10.78 -19.58
N SER A 211 5.38 -11.97 -20.12
CA SER A 211 5.63 -12.21 -21.53
C SER A 211 4.88 -13.48 -21.98
N ALA A 212 4.51 -13.55 -23.25
CA ALA A 212 3.89 -14.72 -23.84
C ALA A 212 4.59 -15.11 -25.14
N ILE A 213 4.60 -16.41 -25.42
CA ILE A 213 5.15 -16.98 -26.63
C ILE A 213 4.16 -17.96 -27.24
N TYR A 214 3.99 -17.85 -28.54
CA TYR A 214 3.35 -18.86 -29.38
C TYR A 214 4.33 -19.29 -30.46
N GLN A 215 4.36 -20.58 -30.74
CA GLN A 215 5.18 -21.14 -31.79
C GLN A 215 4.43 -22.23 -32.53
N ARG A 216 4.53 -22.18 -33.86
CA ARG A 216 4.09 -23.23 -34.78
C ARG A 216 5.29 -23.76 -35.55
N CYS A 217 5.43 -25.08 -35.59
CA CYS A 217 6.46 -25.78 -36.34
C CYS A 217 5.81 -26.79 -37.28
N GLU A 218 6.01 -26.62 -38.58
CA GLU A 218 5.50 -27.53 -39.60
C GLU A 218 6.64 -28.40 -40.12
N GLN A 219 6.57 -29.70 -39.84
CA GLN A 219 7.68 -30.62 -40.15
C GLN A 219 7.78 -30.94 -41.65
N LYS A 220 6.70 -30.80 -42.42
CA LYS A 220 6.71 -30.99 -43.89
C LYS A 220 7.55 -29.94 -44.62
N THR A 221 7.43 -28.69 -44.20
CA THR A 221 8.06 -27.52 -44.81
C THR A 221 9.34 -27.11 -44.08
N GLU A 222 9.66 -27.77 -42.96
CA GLU A 222 10.67 -27.35 -41.97
C GLU A 222 10.56 -25.86 -41.61
N SER A 223 9.34 -25.33 -41.64
CA SER A 223 9.06 -23.94 -41.33
C SER A 223 8.69 -23.78 -39.87
N THR A 224 9.19 -22.70 -39.26
CA THR A 224 8.75 -22.29 -37.92
C THR A 224 8.28 -20.84 -37.95
N CYS A 225 7.18 -20.58 -37.25
CA CYS A 225 6.64 -19.25 -37.04
C CYS A 225 6.46 -19.01 -35.53
N CYS A 226 6.81 -17.82 -35.07
CA CYS A 226 6.76 -17.47 -33.66
C CYS A 226 6.08 -16.10 -33.46
N ILE A 227 5.18 -16.02 -32.48
CA ILE A 227 4.61 -14.75 -32.00
C ILE A 227 5.06 -14.57 -30.57
N ILE A 228 5.67 -13.42 -30.27
CA ILE A 228 6.16 -13.12 -28.94
C ILE A 228 5.58 -11.78 -28.48
N ILE A 229 4.92 -11.82 -27.33
CA ILE A 229 4.33 -10.64 -26.70
C ILE A 229 5.21 -10.24 -25.53
N GLN A 230 5.66 -8.98 -25.57
CA GLN A 230 6.49 -8.32 -24.56
C GLN A 230 7.72 -9.14 -24.14
N PRO A 231 8.62 -9.52 -25.07
CA PRO A 231 9.85 -10.20 -24.72
C PRO A 231 10.70 -9.32 -23.78
N SER A 232 11.44 -9.96 -22.87
CA SER A 232 12.47 -9.25 -22.13
C SER A 232 13.58 -8.81 -23.09
N GLU A 233 14.26 -7.70 -22.78
CA GLU A 233 15.36 -7.22 -23.63
C GLU A 233 16.50 -8.24 -23.72
N ALA A 234 16.75 -8.98 -22.65
CA ALA A 234 17.76 -10.02 -22.62
C ALA A 234 17.38 -11.20 -23.51
N PHE A 235 16.13 -11.67 -23.44
CA PHE A 235 15.62 -12.71 -24.31
C PHE A 235 15.59 -12.26 -25.77
N TYR A 236 15.17 -11.03 -26.05
CA TYR A 236 15.14 -10.47 -27.39
C TYR A 236 16.54 -10.40 -28.04
N CYS A 237 17.56 -9.96 -27.28
CA CYS A 237 18.94 -9.99 -27.73
C CYS A 237 19.43 -11.41 -28.02
N GLN A 238 19.09 -12.37 -27.15
CA GLN A 238 19.42 -13.78 -27.35
C GLN A 238 18.70 -14.37 -28.56
N LEU A 239 17.43 -14.04 -28.76
CA LEU A 239 16.64 -14.46 -29.91
C LEU A 239 17.31 -13.99 -31.21
N LYS A 240 17.67 -12.70 -31.31
CA LYS A 240 18.42 -12.19 -32.48
C LYS A 240 19.68 -12.99 -32.75
N GLN A 241 20.49 -13.25 -31.71
CA GLN A 241 21.70 -14.07 -31.85
C GLN A 241 21.40 -15.48 -32.34
N LEU A 242 20.37 -16.14 -31.78
CA LEU A 242 19.93 -17.48 -32.19
C LEU A 242 19.49 -17.51 -33.66
N LEU A 243 18.87 -16.44 -34.14
CA LEU A 243 18.42 -16.32 -35.53
C LEU A 243 19.56 -15.97 -36.50
N HIS A 244 20.59 -15.26 -36.03
CA HIS A 244 21.81 -15.00 -36.81
C HIS A 244 22.72 -16.24 -36.96
N LEU A 245 22.64 -17.22 -36.05
CA LEU A 245 23.45 -18.43 -36.16
C LEU A 245 23.05 -19.19 -37.44
N ASN A 246 24.00 -19.28 -38.38
CA ASN A 246 23.92 -20.11 -39.58
C ASN A 246 24.11 -21.58 -39.19
N GLY A 247 23.09 -22.17 -38.58
CA GLY A 247 23.06 -23.59 -38.23
C GLY A 247 22.13 -24.35 -39.17
N THR A 248 22.59 -25.47 -39.70
CA THR A 248 21.79 -26.57 -40.25
C THR A 248 21.06 -27.31 -39.12
N ARG A 249 20.28 -26.59 -38.30
CA ARG A 249 19.50 -27.17 -37.21
C ARG A 249 18.08 -27.34 -37.70
N SER A 250 17.52 -28.53 -37.52
CA SER A 250 16.13 -28.82 -37.85
C SER A 250 15.16 -27.85 -37.13
N ALA A 251 14.01 -27.59 -37.73
CA ALA A 251 12.96 -26.75 -37.18
C ALA A 251 12.56 -27.12 -35.72
N PRO A 252 12.43 -28.41 -35.35
CA PRO A 252 12.22 -28.81 -33.96
C PRO A 252 13.37 -28.48 -33.00
N ALA A 253 14.62 -28.55 -33.47
CA ALA A 253 15.78 -28.20 -32.64
C ALA A 253 15.85 -26.69 -32.38
N ILE A 254 15.53 -25.86 -33.38
CA ILE A 254 15.42 -24.41 -33.21
C ILE A 254 14.30 -24.07 -32.21
N THR A 255 13.14 -24.74 -32.34
CA THR A 255 12.01 -24.63 -31.41
C THR A 255 12.45 -24.91 -29.97
N ALA A 256 13.12 -26.03 -29.74
CA ALA A 256 13.61 -26.41 -28.42
C ALA A 256 14.58 -25.36 -27.83
N VAL A 257 15.46 -24.80 -28.64
CA VAL A 257 16.43 -23.78 -28.20
C VAL A 257 15.75 -22.45 -27.86
N ILE A 258 14.79 -21.99 -28.66
CA ILE A 258 14.02 -20.76 -28.39
C ILE A 258 13.25 -20.90 -27.08
N HIS A 259 12.50 -22.00 -26.90
CA HIS A 259 11.74 -22.22 -25.66
C HIS A 259 12.65 -22.41 -24.44
N SER A 260 13.80 -23.07 -24.59
CA SER A 260 14.80 -23.12 -23.51
C SER A 260 15.27 -21.72 -23.12
N ALA A 261 15.67 -20.91 -24.10
CA ALA A 261 16.13 -19.54 -23.84
C ALA A 261 15.04 -18.70 -23.16
N PHE A 262 13.78 -18.86 -23.58
CA PHE A 262 12.65 -18.17 -22.97
C PHE A 262 12.43 -18.59 -21.51
N LEU A 263 12.38 -19.89 -21.23
CA LEU A 263 12.26 -20.42 -19.86
C LEU A 263 13.41 -19.93 -18.97
N TRP A 264 14.66 -20.01 -19.46
CA TRP A 264 15.84 -19.55 -18.73
C TRP A 264 15.84 -18.05 -18.44
N ASP A 265 15.38 -17.23 -19.38
CA ASP A 265 15.29 -15.79 -19.17
C ASP A 265 14.27 -15.44 -18.09
N THR A 266 13.12 -16.12 -18.07
CA THR A 266 12.09 -15.92 -17.03
C THR A 266 12.53 -16.39 -15.64
N GLU A 267 13.46 -17.35 -15.55
CA GLU A 267 14.03 -17.83 -14.28
C GLU A 267 15.07 -16.86 -13.69
N ARG A 268 15.86 -16.21 -14.57
CA ARG A 268 17.15 -15.57 -14.27
C ARG A 268 17.22 -14.74 -12.98
N ASN A 269 16.19 -13.94 -12.71
CA ASN A 269 16.22 -12.91 -11.67
C ASN A 269 15.55 -13.33 -10.35
N TRP A 270 14.89 -14.49 -10.30
CA TRP A 270 14.14 -14.92 -9.11
C TRP A 270 15.00 -15.00 -7.86
N ARG A 271 16.23 -15.53 -7.98
CA ARG A 271 17.17 -15.60 -6.85
C ARG A 271 17.42 -14.23 -6.22
N GLN A 272 17.72 -13.22 -7.04
CA GLN A 272 18.02 -11.88 -6.55
C GLN A 272 16.79 -11.22 -5.92
N TYR A 273 15.60 -11.48 -6.48
CA TYR A 273 14.36 -10.97 -5.93
C TYR A 273 14.01 -11.62 -4.59
N ILE A 274 14.16 -12.94 -4.47
CA ILE A 274 13.95 -13.67 -3.22
C ILE A 274 14.90 -13.18 -2.13
N ASN A 275 16.19 -13.00 -2.45
CA ASN A 275 17.16 -12.43 -1.49
C ASN A 275 16.77 -11.01 -1.03
N TYR A 276 16.15 -10.22 -1.91
CA TYR A 276 15.62 -8.91 -1.53
C TYR A 276 14.44 -9.04 -0.56
N LEU A 277 13.50 -9.94 -0.83
CA LEU A 277 12.36 -10.19 0.06
C LEU A 277 12.81 -10.73 1.43
N GLU A 278 13.79 -11.64 1.43
CA GLU A 278 14.43 -12.15 2.64
C GLU A 278 15.06 -11.02 3.44
N LYS A 279 15.86 -10.15 2.80
CA LYS A 279 16.46 -8.99 3.47
C LYS A 279 15.41 -8.08 4.09
N GLU A 280 14.34 -7.76 3.37
CA GLU A 280 13.24 -6.96 3.89
C GLU A 280 12.57 -7.62 5.11
N LEU A 281 12.38 -8.95 5.07
CA LEU A 281 11.82 -9.71 6.19
C LEU A 281 12.76 -9.71 7.40
N SER A 282 14.06 -9.93 7.19
CA SER A 282 15.06 -9.92 8.25
C SER A 282 15.14 -8.57 8.96
N THR A 283 14.98 -7.45 8.25
CA THR A 283 14.94 -6.13 8.92
C THR A 283 13.76 -5.99 9.88
N LEU A 284 12.62 -6.62 9.57
CA LEU A 284 11.45 -6.63 10.46
C LEU A 284 11.63 -7.62 11.61
N GLN A 285 12.27 -8.75 11.35
CA GLN A 285 12.60 -9.75 12.36
C GLN A 285 13.56 -9.18 13.41
N GLU A 286 14.66 -8.56 12.97
CA GLU A 286 15.65 -7.94 13.85
C GLU A 286 15.02 -6.88 14.73
N LYS A 287 14.18 -6.01 14.15
CA LYS A 287 13.41 -5.01 14.91
C LYS A 287 12.49 -5.64 15.95
N SER A 288 11.88 -6.79 15.65
CA SER A 288 10.99 -7.49 16.58
C SER A 288 11.77 -8.17 17.71
N LEU A 289 12.92 -8.79 17.42
CA LEU A 289 13.77 -9.47 18.39
C LEU A 289 14.49 -8.49 19.33
N LEU A 290 14.89 -7.32 18.83
CA LEU A 290 15.59 -6.29 19.59
C LEU A 290 14.65 -5.34 20.33
N SER A 291 13.33 -5.45 20.14
CA SER A 291 12.36 -4.63 20.87
C SER A 291 12.38 -4.99 22.34
N ARG A 292 12.93 -4.09 23.16
CA ARG A 292 12.86 -4.23 24.61
C ARG A 292 11.43 -3.99 25.07
N ILE A 293 11.04 -4.78 26.08
CA ILE A 293 9.72 -4.75 26.68
C ILE A 293 9.74 -3.82 27.92
N ASP A 294 10.82 -3.83 28.71
CA ASP A 294 10.82 -3.22 30.05
C ASP A 294 11.40 -1.80 30.15
N LEU A 295 12.04 -1.27 29.09
CA LEU A 295 12.84 -0.02 29.19
C LEU A 295 12.74 0.83 27.92
N SER A 296 11.73 1.71 27.87
CA SER A 296 11.64 2.77 26.86
C SER A 296 12.78 3.79 27.01
N LEU A 297 13.96 3.48 26.47
CA LEU A 297 15.02 4.46 26.23
C LEU A 297 14.72 5.25 24.94
N LYS A 298 15.33 6.43 24.80
CA LYS A 298 15.13 7.34 23.66
C LYS A 298 15.52 6.75 22.29
N GLU A 299 16.27 5.65 22.27
CA GLU A 299 16.78 4.95 21.08
C GLU A 299 16.36 3.47 21.04
N ASP A 300 15.12 3.16 21.41
CA ASP A 300 14.64 1.78 21.45
C ASP A 300 14.05 1.34 20.11
N PHE A 301 14.34 0.11 19.67
CA PHE A 301 13.75 -0.49 18.47
C PHE A 301 12.29 -0.85 18.74
N SER A 302 11.39 0.14 18.75
CA SER A 302 10.00 -0.10 19.05
C SER A 302 9.26 -0.69 17.85
N VAL A 303 8.75 -1.92 17.98
CA VAL A 303 7.75 -2.49 17.06
C VAL A 303 6.53 -1.58 17.06
N SER A 304 6.08 -1.22 15.86
CA SER A 304 4.92 -0.35 15.63
C SER A 304 3.89 -1.04 14.73
N PHE A 305 2.67 -0.50 14.70
CA PHE A 305 1.64 -0.97 13.77
C PHE A 305 2.09 -0.88 12.30
N SER A 306 2.91 0.11 11.94
CA SER A 306 3.45 0.26 10.58
C SER A 306 4.36 -0.90 10.17
N ASP A 307 5.05 -1.54 11.12
CA ASP A 307 5.89 -2.72 10.86
C ASP A 307 5.04 -3.93 10.54
N VAL A 308 3.91 -4.10 11.25
CA VAL A 308 2.92 -5.15 10.98
C VAL A 308 2.28 -4.94 9.60
N GLN A 309 1.93 -3.71 9.24
CA GLN A 309 1.42 -3.40 7.90
C GLN A 309 2.46 -3.72 6.81
N ARG A 310 3.74 -3.37 7.04
CA ARG A 310 4.84 -3.71 6.11
C ARG A 310 5.03 -5.22 5.99
N LEU A 311 4.92 -5.96 7.10
CA LEU A 311 4.99 -7.42 7.12
C LEU A 311 3.85 -8.05 6.31
N LEU A 312 2.62 -7.57 6.48
CA LEU A 312 1.46 -8.02 5.70
C LEU A 312 1.63 -7.71 4.20
N ALA A 313 2.13 -6.53 3.86
CA ALA A 313 2.42 -6.17 2.48
C ALA A 313 3.50 -7.09 1.86
N LEU A 314 4.55 -7.39 2.62
CA LEU A 314 5.61 -8.30 2.20
C LEU A 314 5.07 -9.73 2.03
N ARG A 315 4.23 -10.21 2.96
CA ARG A 315 3.56 -11.50 2.87
C ARG A 315 2.69 -11.62 1.62
N LYS A 316 1.91 -10.58 1.30
CA LYS A 316 1.11 -10.54 0.06
C LYS A 316 1.99 -10.66 -1.19
N LYS A 317 3.16 -10.00 -1.22
CA LYS A 317 4.13 -10.16 -2.31
C LYS A 317 4.67 -11.58 -2.40
N MET A 318 5.05 -12.18 -1.27
CA MET A 318 5.56 -13.56 -1.22
C MET A 318 4.51 -14.59 -1.68
N LEU A 319 3.24 -14.41 -1.30
CA LEU A 319 2.13 -15.25 -1.79
C LEU A 319 1.97 -15.15 -3.32
N LYS A 320 2.04 -13.92 -3.88
CA LYS A 320 2.02 -13.72 -5.33
C LYS A 320 3.21 -14.39 -6.01
N CYS A 321 4.41 -14.32 -5.41
CA CYS A 321 5.59 -15.02 -5.92
C CYS A 321 5.38 -16.54 -5.94
N SER A 322 4.79 -17.10 -4.88
CA SER A 322 4.47 -18.52 -4.81
C SER A 322 3.57 -18.93 -5.97
N ALA A 323 2.45 -18.22 -6.17
CA ALA A 323 1.51 -18.52 -7.24
C ALA A 323 2.16 -18.47 -8.63
N ILE A 324 3.02 -17.47 -8.89
CA ILE A 324 3.74 -17.37 -10.18
C ILE A 324 4.74 -18.52 -10.37
N LEU A 325 5.44 -18.91 -9.32
CA LEU A 325 6.39 -20.02 -9.37
C LEU A 325 5.68 -21.38 -9.50
N ASP A 326 4.48 -21.53 -8.95
CA ASP A 326 3.63 -22.70 -9.14
C ASP A 326 3.24 -22.84 -10.63
N VAL A 327 2.76 -21.75 -11.24
CA VAL A 327 2.43 -21.71 -12.68
C VAL A 327 3.67 -22.00 -13.55
N SER A 328 4.82 -21.39 -13.23
CA SER A 328 6.09 -21.65 -13.94
C SER A 328 6.49 -23.12 -13.89
N MET A 329 6.32 -23.76 -12.72
CA MET A 329 6.58 -25.18 -12.55
C MET A 329 5.63 -26.04 -13.39
N ASP A 330 4.34 -25.69 -13.39
CA ASP A 330 3.33 -26.43 -14.14
C ASP A 330 3.56 -26.32 -15.65
N ILE A 331 3.93 -25.15 -16.18
CA ILE A 331 4.36 -24.99 -17.58
C ILE A 331 5.56 -25.90 -17.89
N GLY A 332 6.55 -25.98 -16.99
CA GLY A 332 7.68 -26.90 -17.13
C GLY A 332 7.26 -28.37 -17.23
N LYS A 333 6.29 -28.80 -16.41
CA LYS A 333 5.70 -30.15 -16.50
C LYS A 333 4.89 -30.34 -17.78
N SER A 334 4.12 -29.33 -18.20
CA SER A 334 3.32 -29.41 -19.43
C SER A 334 4.20 -29.57 -20.67
N HIS A 335 5.37 -28.93 -20.73
CA HIS A 335 6.36 -29.18 -21.77
C HIS A 335 6.84 -30.64 -21.80
N GLU A 336 7.08 -31.24 -20.64
CA GLU A 336 7.46 -32.65 -20.51
C GLU A 336 6.35 -33.58 -20.98
N SER A 337 5.11 -33.36 -20.52
CA SER A 337 3.94 -34.14 -20.94
C SER A 337 3.67 -34.00 -22.45
N PHE A 338 3.83 -32.80 -22.99
CA PHE A 338 3.66 -32.54 -24.42
C PHE A 338 4.71 -33.27 -25.25
N ARG A 339 5.97 -33.31 -24.80
CA ARG A 339 7.01 -34.11 -25.43
C ARG A 339 6.70 -35.61 -25.35
N GLN A 340 6.24 -36.12 -24.21
CA GLN A 340 5.89 -37.54 -24.08
C GLN A 340 4.82 -37.95 -25.11
N LYS A 341 3.83 -37.10 -25.33
CA LYS A 341 2.83 -37.29 -26.40
C LYS A 341 3.50 -37.33 -27.78
N LEU A 342 4.44 -36.44 -28.07
CA LEU A 342 5.17 -36.42 -29.34
C LEU A 342 6.03 -37.69 -29.56
N LEU A 343 6.72 -38.18 -28.53
CA LEU A 343 7.52 -39.41 -28.59
C LEU A 343 6.67 -40.66 -28.82
N GLY A 344 5.45 -40.69 -28.29
CA GLY A 344 4.51 -41.79 -28.55
C GLY A 344 4.04 -41.88 -30.01
N ILE A 345 4.17 -40.79 -30.78
CA ILE A 345 3.68 -40.69 -32.17
C ILE A 345 4.80 -40.91 -33.18
N SER A 346 6.04 -40.47 -32.89
CA SER A 346 7.13 -40.49 -33.86
C SER A 346 8.28 -41.41 -33.43
N HIS A 347 8.44 -42.54 -34.14
CA HIS A 347 9.58 -43.46 -34.00
C HIS A 347 10.94 -42.87 -34.47
N HIS A 348 10.95 -41.69 -35.10
CA HIS A 348 12.11 -41.18 -35.83
C HIS A 348 12.67 -39.83 -35.37
N THR A 349 12.18 -39.25 -34.27
CA THR A 349 12.71 -37.94 -33.83
C THR A 349 13.65 -38.12 -32.66
N SER A 350 14.94 -38.30 -32.95
CA SER A 350 16.02 -38.10 -31.97
C SER A 350 16.08 -36.62 -31.60
N LEU A 351 15.17 -36.18 -30.73
CA LEU A 351 15.10 -34.80 -30.26
C LEU A 351 16.00 -34.59 -29.06
N ASP A 352 17.06 -33.80 -29.33
CA ASP A 352 18.02 -33.12 -28.45
C ASP A 352 17.85 -33.36 -26.94
N ASP A 353 18.61 -34.32 -26.40
CA ASP A 353 18.72 -34.58 -24.96
C ASP A 353 19.11 -33.32 -24.15
N ASN A 354 19.73 -32.35 -24.82
CA ASN A 354 20.10 -31.06 -24.23
C ASN A 354 18.86 -30.23 -23.82
N PHE A 355 17.75 -30.31 -24.57
CA PHE A 355 16.51 -29.61 -24.20
C PHE A 355 15.94 -30.16 -22.90
N MET A 356 15.87 -31.49 -22.79
CA MET A 356 15.33 -32.14 -21.59
C MET A 356 16.19 -31.87 -20.36
N SER A 357 17.50 -31.94 -20.52
CA SER A 357 18.45 -31.59 -19.46
C SER A 357 18.24 -30.13 -19.01
N SER A 358 18.05 -29.22 -19.97
CA SER A 358 17.76 -27.81 -19.70
C SER A 358 16.42 -27.60 -18.99
N LEU A 359 15.38 -28.33 -19.39
CA LEU A 359 14.04 -28.27 -18.79
C LEU A 359 14.03 -28.81 -17.35
N GLU A 360 14.73 -29.92 -17.10
CA GLU A 360 14.87 -30.46 -15.75
C GLU A 360 15.65 -29.51 -14.84
N MET A 361 16.71 -28.90 -15.35
CA MET A 361 17.44 -27.85 -14.62
C MET A 361 16.55 -26.65 -14.30
N TYR A 362 15.73 -26.20 -15.26
CA TYR A 362 14.75 -25.13 -15.04
C TYR A 362 13.75 -25.48 -13.94
N LYS A 363 13.11 -26.67 -14.04
CA LYS A 363 12.17 -27.17 -13.02
C LYS A 363 12.85 -27.24 -11.64
N ALA A 364 14.06 -27.79 -11.55
CA ALA A 364 14.80 -27.87 -10.30
C ALA A 364 15.05 -26.49 -9.67
N ARG A 365 15.39 -25.47 -10.47
CA ARG A 365 15.57 -24.10 -9.99
C ARG A 365 14.28 -23.46 -9.53
N VAL A 366 13.20 -23.57 -10.31
CA VAL A 366 11.88 -23.08 -9.92
C VAL A 366 11.43 -23.75 -8.62
N GLN A 367 11.65 -25.06 -8.45
CA GLN A 367 11.33 -25.76 -7.21
C GLN A 367 12.12 -25.24 -6.01
N ASN A 368 13.40 -24.92 -6.19
CA ASN A 368 14.21 -24.32 -5.13
C ASN A 368 13.68 -22.92 -4.75
N HIS A 369 13.33 -22.09 -5.74
CA HIS A 369 12.71 -20.79 -5.49
C HIS A 369 11.39 -20.91 -4.71
N ARG A 370 10.55 -21.90 -5.06
CA ARG A 370 9.31 -22.20 -4.32
C ARG A 370 9.58 -22.55 -2.86
N ARG A 371 10.56 -23.42 -2.60
CA ARG A 371 10.96 -23.79 -1.23
C ARG A 371 11.44 -22.58 -0.44
N SER A 372 12.25 -21.70 -1.05
CA SER A 372 12.72 -20.47 -0.41
C SER A 372 11.56 -19.53 -0.08
N ILE A 373 10.64 -19.28 -1.01
CA ILE A 373 9.45 -18.45 -0.74
C ILE A 373 8.58 -19.07 0.35
N GLN A 374 8.39 -20.39 0.35
CA GLN A 374 7.61 -21.07 1.40
C GLN A 374 8.26 -20.92 2.78
N TYR A 375 9.59 -21.01 2.85
CA TYR A 375 10.33 -20.75 4.08
C TYR A 375 10.11 -19.31 4.57
N LEU A 376 10.23 -18.31 3.69
CA LEU A 376 9.98 -16.91 4.05
C LEU A 376 8.52 -16.66 4.47
N LEU A 377 7.56 -17.33 3.84
CA LEU A 377 6.14 -17.26 4.22
C LEU A 377 5.91 -17.83 5.62
N ASN A 378 6.53 -18.96 5.97
CA ASN A 378 6.42 -19.53 7.30
C ASN A 378 7.09 -18.61 8.34
N SER A 379 8.32 -18.16 8.07
CA SER A 379 9.04 -17.22 8.93
C SER A 379 8.26 -15.92 9.15
N SER A 380 7.61 -15.38 8.11
CA SER A 380 6.77 -14.18 8.24
C SER A 380 5.58 -14.36 9.17
N ALA A 381 5.02 -15.57 9.28
CA ALA A 381 3.94 -15.86 10.20
C ALA A 381 4.43 -15.85 11.66
N ASP A 382 5.61 -16.43 11.91
CA ASP A 382 6.25 -16.43 13.23
C ASP A 382 6.59 -15.00 13.68
N ILE A 383 7.15 -14.19 12.76
CA ILE A 383 7.46 -12.77 13.03
C ILE A 383 6.18 -11.98 13.30
N PHE A 384 5.09 -12.26 12.58
CA PHE A 384 3.81 -11.58 12.78
C PHE A 384 3.24 -11.89 14.16
N ASP A 385 3.29 -13.15 14.60
CA ASP A 385 2.84 -13.57 15.93
C ASP A 385 3.66 -12.88 17.04
N LEU A 386 5.00 -12.88 16.92
CA LEU A 386 5.88 -12.20 17.88
C LEU A 386 5.60 -10.69 17.93
N ALA A 387 5.57 -10.01 16.77
CA ALA A 387 5.32 -8.58 16.69
C ALA A 387 3.95 -8.20 17.27
N SER A 388 2.92 -9.02 17.00
CA SER A 388 1.56 -8.80 17.53
C SER A 388 1.51 -8.97 19.05
N LYS A 389 2.21 -9.97 19.60
CA LYS A 389 2.32 -10.18 21.05
C LYS A 389 3.07 -9.03 21.73
N ILE A 390 4.15 -8.55 21.14
CA ILE A 390 4.90 -7.38 21.65
C ILE A 390 3.99 -6.13 21.68
N LEU A 391 3.24 -5.88 20.60
CA LEU A 391 2.32 -4.75 20.53
C LEU A 391 1.18 -4.87 21.55
N ALA A 392 0.60 -6.06 21.72
CA ALA A 392 -0.44 -6.31 22.71
C ALA A 392 0.06 -6.05 24.13
N HIS A 393 1.26 -6.55 24.45
CA HIS A 393 1.89 -6.35 25.75
C HIS A 393 2.20 -4.87 26.01
N LYS A 394 2.76 -4.15 25.04
CA LYS A 394 2.99 -2.70 25.15
C LYS A 394 1.69 -1.94 25.38
N ASN A 395 0.61 -2.33 24.70
CA ASN A 395 -0.69 -1.71 24.89
C ASN A 395 -1.25 -1.97 26.30
N GLU A 396 -1.08 -3.18 26.83
CA GLU A 396 -1.47 -3.52 28.19
C GLU A 396 -0.66 -2.75 29.24
N GLU A 397 0.65 -2.64 29.06
CA GLU A 397 1.52 -1.87 29.95
C GLU A 397 1.13 -0.37 29.96
N LEU A 398 0.86 0.20 28.79
CA LEU A 398 0.38 1.59 28.68
C LEU A 398 -0.95 1.79 29.40
N LEU A 399 -1.86 0.82 29.34
CA LEU A 399 -3.14 0.87 30.07
C LEU A 399 -2.93 0.80 31.58
N ILE A 400 -2.06 -0.09 32.06
CA ILE A 400 -1.74 -0.22 33.49
C ILE A 400 -1.11 1.08 34.00
N ARG A 401 -0.12 1.63 33.26
CA ARG A 401 0.56 2.87 33.62
C ARG A 401 -0.41 4.05 33.64
N SER A 402 -1.26 4.18 32.62
CA SER A 402 -2.30 5.20 32.59
C SER A 402 -3.28 5.06 33.76
N GLY A 403 -3.67 3.83 34.11
CA GLY A 403 -4.50 3.57 35.28
C GLY A 403 -3.83 4.01 36.59
N HIS A 404 -2.54 3.73 36.76
CA HIS A 404 -1.78 4.17 37.92
C HIS A 404 -1.64 5.70 37.98
N ASP A 405 -1.36 6.35 36.85
CA ASP A 405 -1.26 7.81 36.76
C ASP A 405 -2.61 8.48 37.09
N ILE A 406 -3.73 7.95 36.61
CA ILE A 406 -5.08 8.41 36.96
C ILE A 406 -5.33 8.25 38.47
N GLN A 407 -4.89 7.13 39.08
CA GLN A 407 -5.02 6.95 40.53
C GLN A 407 -4.18 7.95 41.32
N LEU A 408 -2.95 8.23 40.88
CA LEU A 408 -2.09 9.24 41.49
C LEU A 408 -2.72 10.63 41.38
N VAL A 409 -3.21 11.00 40.19
CA VAL A 409 -3.91 12.27 39.97
C VAL A 409 -5.18 12.37 40.83
N ASN A 410 -5.95 11.29 40.95
CA ASN A 410 -7.12 11.29 41.81
C ASN A 410 -6.75 11.45 43.29
N ARG A 411 -5.67 10.80 43.76
CA ARG A 411 -5.18 10.97 45.14
C ARG A 411 -4.72 12.40 45.40
N THR A 412 -3.92 12.99 44.51
CA THR A 412 -3.45 14.37 44.67
C THR A 412 -4.61 15.35 44.60
N THR A 413 -5.56 15.15 43.69
CA THR A 413 -6.77 15.98 43.58
C THR A 413 -7.63 15.89 44.83
N ASN A 414 -7.82 14.69 45.40
CA ASN A 414 -8.55 14.50 46.65
C ASN A 414 -7.85 15.19 47.82
N LEU A 415 -6.52 15.09 47.91
CA LEU A 415 -5.75 15.79 48.94
C LEU A 415 -5.88 17.32 48.81
N ILE A 416 -5.72 17.84 47.60
CA ILE A 416 -5.92 19.27 47.31
C ILE A 416 -7.35 19.70 47.65
N ALA A 417 -8.36 18.90 47.31
CA ALA A 417 -9.76 19.21 47.64
C ALA A 417 -10.00 19.23 49.15
N THR A 418 -9.36 18.34 49.93
CA THR A 418 -9.44 18.37 51.40
C THR A 418 -8.74 19.59 52.00
N GLU A 419 -7.54 19.92 51.53
CA GLU A 419 -6.79 21.09 51.99
C GLU A 419 -7.53 22.39 51.65
N THR A 420 -8.03 22.51 50.41
CA THR A 420 -8.86 23.63 49.97
C THR A 420 -10.12 23.75 50.84
N ARG A 421 -10.73 22.63 51.25
CA ARG A 421 -11.93 22.65 52.10
C ARG A 421 -11.61 23.19 53.51
N ASP A 422 -10.47 22.82 54.07
CA ASP A 422 -10.02 23.34 55.38
C ASP A 422 -9.61 24.80 55.30
N GLU A 423 -8.89 25.21 54.24
CA GLU A 423 -8.62 26.62 53.94
C GLU A 423 -9.92 27.42 53.81
N HIS A 424 -10.93 26.87 53.13
CA HIS A 424 -12.21 27.54 52.95
C HIS A 424 -12.96 27.71 54.27
N ARG A 425 -12.86 26.76 55.20
CA ARG A 425 -13.42 26.89 56.56
C ARG A 425 -12.70 27.96 57.38
N ASN A 426 -11.38 27.99 57.31
CA ASN A 426 -10.58 29.01 57.99
C ASN A 426 -10.81 30.41 57.39
N SER A 427 -11.02 30.50 56.07
CA SER A 427 -11.41 31.74 55.41
C SER A 427 -12.78 32.24 55.86
N VAL A 428 -13.76 31.34 56.06
CA VAL A 428 -15.08 31.70 56.59
C VAL A 428 -14.98 32.26 58.01
N SER A 429 -14.17 31.65 58.89
CA SER A 429 -14.01 32.16 60.26
C SER A 429 -13.28 33.51 60.31
N VAL A 430 -12.29 33.74 59.43
CA VAL A 430 -11.63 35.04 59.27
C VAL A 430 -12.60 36.11 58.76
N LEU A 431 -13.46 35.77 57.79
CA LEU A 431 -14.50 36.68 57.29
C LEU A 431 -15.55 37.01 58.37
N GLU A 432 -15.87 36.06 59.23
CA GLU A 432 -16.77 36.26 60.36
C GLU A 432 -16.18 37.21 61.41
N ALA A 433 -14.90 37.01 61.77
CA ALA A 433 -14.17 37.92 62.65
C ALA A 433 -14.06 39.34 62.04
N ALA A 434 -13.75 39.43 60.74
CA ALA A 434 -13.70 40.72 60.04
C ALA A 434 -15.07 41.43 59.97
N LYS A 435 -16.16 40.66 59.90
CA LYS A 435 -17.53 41.21 59.96
C LYS A 435 -17.85 41.77 61.35
N GLU A 436 -17.41 41.11 62.41
CA GLU A 436 -17.56 41.59 63.79
C GLU A 436 -16.75 42.89 63.99
N ASP A 437 -15.50 42.92 63.54
CA ASP A 437 -14.64 44.10 63.61
C ASP A 437 -15.20 45.28 62.79
N SER A 438 -15.75 45.01 61.59
CA SER A 438 -16.46 46.03 60.80
C SER A 438 -17.66 46.61 61.57
N SER A 439 -18.33 45.81 62.39
CA SER A 439 -19.48 46.26 63.19
C SER A 439 -19.02 47.15 64.35
N LYS A 440 -17.92 46.81 65.02
CA LYS A 440 -17.30 47.64 66.06
C LYS A 440 -16.76 48.96 65.49
N MET A 441 -16.10 48.92 64.34
CA MET A 441 -15.57 50.11 63.66
C MET A 441 -16.67 51.08 63.24
N LYS A 442 -17.84 50.58 62.84
CA LYS A 442 -19.02 51.44 62.56
C LYS A 442 -19.48 52.19 63.80
N ILE A 443 -19.55 51.53 64.96
CA ILE A 443 -19.98 52.16 66.21
C ILE A 443 -19.00 53.26 66.62
N LEU A 444 -17.70 52.99 66.58
CA LEU A 444 -16.68 53.99 66.90
C LEU A 444 -16.75 55.22 65.97
N THR A 445 -16.98 54.98 64.68
CA THR A 445 -17.14 56.05 63.69
C THR A 445 -18.37 56.91 63.99
N TYR A 446 -19.51 56.31 64.38
CA TYR A 446 -20.70 57.07 64.78
C TYR A 446 -20.46 57.92 66.02
N VAL A 447 -19.74 57.39 67.03
CA VAL A 447 -19.38 58.15 68.23
C VAL A 447 -18.48 59.34 67.86
N ALA A 448 -17.47 59.14 67.01
CA ALA A 448 -16.59 60.21 66.55
C ALA A 448 -17.34 61.31 65.78
N ILE A 449 -18.23 60.93 64.85
CA ILE A 449 -19.05 61.88 64.07
C ILE A 449 -19.98 62.70 64.97
N ALA A 450 -20.51 62.11 66.05
CA ALA A 450 -21.36 62.82 67.00
C ALA A 450 -20.58 63.81 67.87
N TYR A 451 -19.33 63.49 68.22
CA TYR A 451 -18.51 64.30 69.12
C TYR A 451 -17.74 65.43 68.42
N LEU A 452 -17.34 65.22 67.16
CA LEU A 452 -16.56 66.18 66.37
C LEU A 452 -17.14 67.62 66.34
N PRO A 453 -18.46 67.83 66.15
CA PRO A 453 -19.05 69.16 66.07
C PRO A 453 -19.02 69.89 67.41
N ALA A 454 -19.28 69.17 68.50
CA ALA A 454 -19.25 69.72 69.85
C ALA A 454 -17.81 70.15 70.24
N SER A 455 -16.80 69.36 69.88
CA SER A 455 -15.40 69.72 70.08
C SER A 455 -15.01 70.96 69.29
N LEU A 456 -15.45 71.09 68.03
CA LEU A 456 -15.16 72.26 67.19
C LEU A 456 -15.78 73.55 67.76
N VAL A 457 -17.03 73.50 68.21
CA VAL A 457 -17.70 74.64 68.86
C VAL A 457 -16.98 75.02 70.16
N THR A 458 -16.63 74.03 70.99
CA THR A 458 -15.89 74.29 72.24
C THR A 458 -14.53 74.93 71.98
N SER A 459 -13.80 74.49 70.95
CA SER A 459 -12.50 75.05 70.59
C SER A 459 -12.59 76.51 70.11
N ILE A 460 -13.56 76.84 69.26
CA ILE A 460 -13.76 78.21 68.73
C ILE A 460 -14.15 79.18 69.85
N PHE A 461 -15.05 78.75 70.75
CA PHE A 461 -15.53 79.63 71.82
C PHE A 461 -14.56 79.73 73.01
N SER A 462 -13.75 78.70 73.29
CA SER A 462 -12.75 78.73 74.38
C SER A 462 -11.79 79.93 74.29
N SER A 463 -11.42 80.36 73.08
CA SER A 463 -10.46 81.44 72.86
C SER A 463 -11.02 82.87 73.05
N SER A 464 -12.35 83.05 73.12
CA SER A 464 -12.97 84.38 72.97
C SER A 464 -13.61 84.95 74.24
N PHE A 465 -13.68 84.15 75.32
CA PHE A 465 -14.57 84.45 76.46
C PHE A 465 -13.92 85.14 77.66
N VAL A 466 -12.63 85.47 77.63
CA VAL A 466 -11.94 86.14 78.75
C VAL A 466 -11.30 87.44 78.28
N GLN A 467 -11.97 88.56 78.52
CA GLN A 467 -11.35 89.90 78.53
C GLN A 467 -11.49 90.46 79.95
N VAL A 468 -10.35 90.73 80.60
CA VAL A 468 -10.27 91.29 81.95
C VAL A 468 -9.81 92.73 81.81
N ASP A 469 -10.73 93.68 82.00
CA ASP A 469 -10.37 95.10 82.00
C ASP A 469 -9.96 95.54 83.41
N SER A 470 -8.72 96.01 83.54
CA SER A 470 -8.08 96.34 84.83
C SER A 470 -7.86 97.85 84.93
N SER A 471 -8.91 98.60 85.30
CA SER A 471 -8.73 100.01 85.70
C SER A 471 -9.70 100.44 86.81
N SER A 472 -9.15 100.45 88.04
CA SER A 472 -9.53 101.24 89.24
C SER A 472 -10.92 101.05 89.88
N GLY A 473 -10.97 100.18 90.91
CA GLY A 473 -12.03 100.12 91.95
C GLY A 473 -12.27 98.68 92.44
N PRO A 474 -12.48 98.39 93.74
CA PRO A 474 -12.37 97.04 94.31
C PRO A 474 -13.63 96.21 94.09
N LYS A 475 -13.93 95.88 92.83
CA LYS A 475 -14.88 94.84 92.42
C LYS A 475 -14.45 94.26 91.07
N ASN A 476 -13.61 93.22 91.12
CA ASN A 476 -13.34 92.38 89.96
C ASN A 476 -14.63 91.66 89.57
N SER A 477 -15.42 92.27 88.70
CA SER A 477 -16.60 91.66 88.10
C SER A 477 -16.18 91.04 86.78
N LEU A 478 -16.15 89.71 86.78
CA LEU A 478 -15.97 88.89 85.60
C LEU A 478 -17.26 89.04 84.76
N TYR A 479 -17.23 89.86 83.71
CA TYR A 479 -18.40 90.04 82.86
C TYR A 479 -18.49 88.87 81.87
N LEU A 480 -19.50 88.03 82.03
CA LEU A 480 -19.92 87.14 80.95
C LEU A 480 -20.37 88.01 79.75
N PRO A 481 -19.79 87.85 78.56
CA PRO A 481 -20.24 88.55 77.36
C PRO A 481 -21.72 88.24 77.11
N LYS A 482 -22.50 89.27 76.74
CA LYS A 482 -23.95 89.19 76.47
C LYS A 482 -24.34 88.11 75.45
N TYR A 483 -23.39 87.61 74.67
CA TYR A 483 -23.55 86.58 73.64
C TYR A 483 -23.26 85.14 74.12
N PHE A 484 -23.15 84.87 75.42
CA PHE A 484 -22.97 83.51 75.95
C PHE A 484 -24.04 82.50 75.48
N TRP A 485 -25.28 82.96 75.28
CA TRP A 485 -26.37 82.15 74.73
C TRP A 485 -26.13 81.61 73.32
N LEU A 486 -25.17 82.18 72.57
CA LEU A 486 -24.82 81.71 71.22
C LEU A 486 -24.13 80.34 71.26
N PHE A 487 -23.46 79.99 72.36
CA PHE A 487 -22.76 78.72 72.53
C PHE A 487 -23.69 77.49 72.50
N PRO A 488 -24.72 77.36 73.39
CA PRO A 488 -25.64 76.23 73.33
C PRO A 488 -26.46 76.22 72.04
N PHE A 489 -26.82 77.40 71.51
CA PHE A 489 -27.61 77.51 70.29
C PHE A 489 -26.83 77.00 69.06
N LEU A 490 -25.56 77.38 68.90
CA LEU A 490 -24.73 76.94 67.79
C LEU A 490 -24.35 75.45 67.93
N SER A 491 -24.09 74.97 69.15
CA SER A 491 -23.78 73.56 69.41
C SER A 491 -24.96 72.64 69.06
N ILE A 492 -26.18 72.99 69.49
CA ILE A 492 -27.41 72.25 69.16
C ILE A 492 -27.70 72.35 67.66
N GLY A 493 -27.53 73.52 67.05
CA GLY A 493 -27.72 73.71 65.62
C GLY A 493 -26.77 72.83 64.80
N LEU A 494 -25.48 72.80 65.15
CA LEU A 494 -24.47 72.01 64.45
C LEU A 494 -24.68 70.50 64.64
N LEU A 495 -25.10 70.07 65.83
CA LEU A 495 -25.46 68.67 66.13
C LEU A 495 -26.72 68.24 65.36
N GLY A 496 -27.69 69.14 65.20
CA GLY A 496 -28.86 68.91 64.36
C GLY A 496 -28.50 68.74 62.89
N VAL A 497 -27.59 69.58 62.37
CA VAL A 497 -27.09 69.48 60.98
C VAL A 497 -26.30 68.20 60.76
N THR A 498 -25.41 67.80 61.67
CA THR A 498 -24.67 66.54 61.51
C THR A 498 -25.56 65.31 61.61
N ALA A 499 -26.56 65.32 62.51
CA ALA A 499 -27.57 64.26 62.57
C ALA A 499 -28.38 64.18 61.27
N LEU A 500 -28.81 65.32 60.71
CA LEU A 500 -29.54 65.37 59.45
C LEU A 500 -28.71 64.83 58.28
N ILE A 501 -27.43 65.21 58.18
CA ILE A 501 -26.52 64.70 57.15
C ILE A 501 -26.32 63.19 57.29
N VAL A 502 -26.16 62.68 58.51
CA VAL A 502 -26.03 61.24 58.77
C VAL A 502 -27.30 60.49 58.38
N VAL A 503 -28.49 61.02 58.71
CA VAL A 503 -29.78 60.43 58.31
C VAL A 503 -29.90 60.41 56.79
N ILE A 504 -29.64 61.53 56.12
CA ILE A 504 -29.68 61.61 54.65
C ILE A 504 -28.71 60.62 54.00
N LEU A 505 -27.46 60.56 54.46
CA LEU A 505 -26.46 59.61 53.95
C LEU A 505 -26.84 58.15 54.21
N SER A 506 -27.42 57.86 55.39
CA SER A 506 -27.89 56.51 55.73
C SER A 506 -29.08 56.09 54.86
N TRP A 507 -29.99 57.02 54.58
CA TRP A 507 -31.15 56.80 53.73
C TRP A 507 -30.72 56.60 52.27
N TRP A 508 -29.84 57.46 51.74
CA TRP A 508 -29.24 57.33 50.41
C TRP A 508 -28.52 55.98 50.21
N ARG A 509 -27.76 55.53 51.22
CA ARG A 509 -27.09 54.21 51.21
C ARG A 509 -28.09 53.06 51.23
N GLN A 510 -29.20 53.16 51.95
CA GLN A 510 -30.25 52.13 51.95
C GLN A 510 -30.99 52.06 50.60
N THR A 511 -31.24 53.19 49.94
CA THR A 511 -31.83 53.21 48.59
C THR A 511 -30.91 52.61 47.53
N ARG A 512 -29.60 52.89 47.55
CA ARG A 512 -28.64 52.24 46.62
C ARG A 512 -28.59 50.71 46.80
N LYS A 513 -28.60 50.22 48.05
CA LYS A 513 -28.63 48.78 48.33
C LYS A 513 -29.90 48.07 47.84
N LYS A 514 -31.01 48.80 47.63
CA LYS A 514 -32.22 48.24 47.02
C LYS A 514 -32.12 48.20 45.50
N ILE A 515 -31.45 49.16 44.87
CA ILE A 515 -31.26 49.24 43.41
C ILE A 515 -30.29 48.13 42.92
N ASP A 516 -29.18 47.88 43.64
CA ASP A 516 -28.22 46.80 43.31
C ASP A 516 -28.76 45.37 43.58
N LYS A 517 -29.94 45.25 44.21
CA LYS A 517 -30.63 43.95 44.38
C LYS A 517 -31.74 43.71 43.35
N SER A 518 -32.04 44.72 42.52
CA SER A 518 -33.06 44.66 41.46
C SER A 518 -32.48 44.67 40.03
N LEU A 519 -31.16 44.82 39.92
CA LEU A 519 -30.32 44.41 38.78
C LEU A 519 -29.71 43.05 39.10
#